data_AF-A9C3K8-F1
#
_entry.id   AF-A9C3K8-F1
#
_cell.length_a   1.000
_cell.length_b   1.000
_cell.length_c   1.000
_cell.angle_alpha   90.00
_cell.angle_beta   90.00
_cell.angle_gamma   90.00
#
_symmetry.space_group_name_H-M   'P 1'
#
loop_
_entity.id
_entity.type
_entity.pdbx_description
1 polymer ?
#
loop_
_entity_poly.entity_id
_entity_poly.type
_entity_poly.pdbx_seq_one_letter_code
_entity_poly.pdbx_strand_id
1 'polypeptide(L)'
;MQHITHQVTSHDTKADSFSAIGNAMRVRLNERLYSSLAEAHRRGQPALSRRELRDFHNECTGEWLEISSVASTVNALVAAKRVEEVEARACSLPPHRLVKPVRCRLQQATLTD
;
A
#
# COMPACT_ATOMS: atom_id res chain seq x y z
N MET A 1 -56.40 -0.56 -2.25
CA MET A 1 -55.37 -1.60 -2.42
C MET A 1 -54.17 -0.95 -3.10
N GLN A 2 -53.04 -0.80 -2.40
CA GLN A 2 -51.86 -0.10 -2.90
C GLN A 2 -50.79 -1.15 -3.24
N HIS A 3 -50.52 -1.33 -4.53
CA HIS A 3 -49.41 -2.16 -5.02
C HIS A 3 -48.12 -1.36 -4.87
N ILE A 4 -47.30 -1.71 -3.87
CA ILE A 4 -45.93 -1.21 -3.75
C ILE A 4 -45.07 -2.09 -4.67
N THR A 5 -44.80 -1.59 -5.87
CA THR A 5 -43.81 -2.18 -6.76
C THR A 5 -42.43 -1.78 -6.23
N HIS A 6 -41.84 -2.60 -5.36
CA HIS A 6 -40.41 -2.50 -5.04
C HIS A 6 -39.63 -2.91 -6.29
N GLN A 7 -39.37 -1.93 -7.15
CA GLN A 7 -38.50 -2.06 -8.30
C GLN A 7 -37.06 -2.13 -7.77
N VAL A 8 -36.66 -3.31 -7.29
CA VAL A 8 -35.27 -3.59 -6.91
C VAL A 8 -34.46 -3.61 -8.22
N THR A 9 -33.86 -2.46 -8.52
CA THR A 9 -33.02 -2.24 -9.69
C THR A 9 -31.78 -3.12 -9.58
N SER A 10 -31.68 -4.15 -10.43
CA SER A 10 -30.49 -5.02 -10.58
C SER A 10 -29.20 -4.26 -10.96
N HIS A 11 -29.28 -2.94 -11.16
CA HIS A 11 -28.14 -2.04 -11.32
C HIS A 11 -27.43 -1.71 -10.00
N ASP A 12 -28.16 -1.60 -8.88
CA ASP A 12 -27.57 -1.28 -7.57
C ASP A 12 -26.70 -2.44 -7.05
N THR A 13 -27.18 -3.68 -7.21
CA THR A 13 -26.43 -4.88 -6.79
C THR A 13 -25.09 -5.02 -7.51
N LYS A 14 -25.00 -4.58 -8.77
CA LYS A 14 -23.76 -4.63 -9.54
C LYS A 14 -22.78 -3.56 -9.07
N ALA A 15 -23.22 -2.33 -8.84
CA ALA A 15 -22.37 -1.23 -8.37
C ALA A 15 -21.74 -1.53 -7.00
N ASP A 16 -22.51 -2.11 -6.07
CA ASP A 16 -22.02 -2.54 -4.77
C ASP A 16 -21.02 -3.70 -4.89
N SER A 17 -21.29 -4.67 -5.77
CA SER A 17 -20.38 -5.79 -6.03
C SER A 17 -19.05 -5.34 -6.64
N PHE A 18 -19.08 -4.42 -7.60
CA PHE A 18 -17.86 -3.85 -8.19
C PHE A 18 -17.07 -3.02 -7.18
N SER A 19 -17.76 -2.29 -6.30
CA SER A 19 -17.14 -1.52 -5.22
C SER A 19 -16.47 -2.44 -4.20
N ALA A 20 -17.12 -3.55 -3.83
CA ALA A 20 -16.57 -4.57 -2.94
C ALA A 20 -15.33 -5.25 -3.54
N ILE A 21 -15.35 -5.60 -4.82
CA ILE A 21 -14.20 -6.18 -5.53
C ILE A 21 -13.04 -5.17 -5.59
N GLY A 22 -13.32 -3.91 -5.92
CA GLY A 22 -12.32 -2.85 -5.95
C GLY A 22 -11.67 -2.64 -4.57
N ASN A 23 -12.47 -2.69 -3.49
CA ASN A 23 -11.95 -2.60 -2.14
C ASN A 23 -11.09 -3.82 -1.76
N ALA A 24 -11.54 -5.04 -2.08
CA ALA A 24 -10.78 -6.26 -1.81
C ALA A 24 -9.43 -6.28 -2.55
N MET A 25 -9.40 -5.83 -3.81
CA MET A 25 -8.16 -5.69 -4.58
C MET A 25 -7.20 -4.66 -3.94
N ARG A 26 -7.72 -3.54 -3.45
CA ARG A 26 -6.93 -2.53 -2.73
C ARG A 26 -6.36 -3.06 -1.42
N VAL A 27 -7.15 -3.81 -0.64
CA VAL A 27 -6.70 -4.46 0.60
C VAL A 27 -5.58 -5.46 0.31
N ARG A 28 -5.74 -6.32 -0.70
CA ARG A 28 -4.68 -7.27 -1.10
C ARG A 28 -3.41 -6.56 -1.52
N LEU A 29 -3.50 -5.50 -2.31
CA LEU A 29 -2.33 -4.69 -2.69
C LEU A 29 -1.67 -4.05 -1.47
N ASN A 30 -2.46 -3.57 -0.51
CA ASN A 30 -1.98 -3.00 0.76
C ASN A 30 -1.16 -4.03 1.55
N GLU A 31 -1.71 -5.23 1.74
CA GLU A 31 -1.05 -6.32 2.45
C GLU A 31 0.24 -6.78 1.76
N ARG A 32 0.23 -6.90 0.43
CA ARG A 32 1.40 -7.29 -0.36
C ARG A 32 2.53 -6.27 -0.29
N LEU A 33 2.21 -4.98 -0.44
CA LEU A 33 3.22 -3.91 -0.32
C LEU A 33 3.75 -3.79 1.11
N TYR A 34 2.89 -3.93 2.12
CA TYR A 34 3.33 -3.98 3.51
C TYR A 34 4.27 -5.16 3.77
N SER A 35 3.93 -6.36 3.27
CA SER A 35 4.77 -7.55 3.41
C SER A 35 6.13 -7.38 2.72
N SER A 36 6.16 -6.73 1.56
CA SER A 36 7.40 -6.42 0.84
C SER A 36 8.27 -5.45 1.63
N LEU A 37 7.66 -4.42 2.24
CA LEU A 37 8.38 -3.47 3.08
C LEU A 37 8.91 -4.12 4.37
N ALA A 38 8.15 -5.02 4.97
CA ALA A 38 8.59 -5.80 6.14
C ALA A 38 9.76 -6.73 5.78
N GLU A 39 9.71 -7.37 4.61
CA GLU A 39 10.80 -8.20 4.11
C GLU A 39 12.06 -7.38 3.81
N ALA A 40 11.93 -6.21 3.19
CA ALA A 40 13.06 -5.30 3.00
C ALA A 40 13.71 -4.90 4.33
N HIS A 41 12.90 -4.62 5.36
CA HIS A 41 13.40 -4.34 6.70
C HIS A 41 14.18 -5.54 7.25
N ARG A 42 13.67 -6.78 7.12
CA ARG A 42 14.38 -7.99 7.53
C ARG A 42 15.71 -8.18 6.81
N ARG A 43 15.82 -7.74 5.55
CA ARG A 43 17.06 -7.78 4.75
C ARG A 43 18.03 -6.62 5.04
N GLY A 44 17.77 -5.81 6.06
CA GLY A 44 18.64 -4.70 6.46
C GLY A 44 18.44 -3.42 5.64
N GLN A 45 17.33 -3.30 4.91
CA GLN A 45 16.91 -2.06 4.25
C GLN A 45 15.80 -1.39 5.09
N PRO A 46 16.16 -0.54 6.07
CA PRO A 46 15.21 -0.04 7.07
C PRO A 46 14.18 0.90 6.50
N ALA A 47 14.47 1.58 5.38
CA ALA A 47 13.54 2.51 4.74
C ALA A 47 13.71 2.52 3.23
N LEU A 48 12.58 2.51 2.51
CA LEU A 48 12.54 2.50 1.04
C LEU A 48 11.69 3.65 0.52
N SER A 49 12.17 4.34 -0.51
CA SER A 49 11.32 5.22 -1.31
C SER A 49 10.24 4.43 -2.03
N ARG A 50 9.17 5.10 -2.47
CA ARG A 50 8.08 4.45 -3.23
C ARG A 50 8.58 3.73 -4.48
N ARG A 51 9.62 4.26 -5.12
CA ARG A 51 10.25 3.62 -6.28
C ARG A 51 11.05 2.38 -5.88
N GLU A 52 11.89 2.49 -4.85
CA GLU A 52 12.65 1.34 -4.33
C GLU A 52 11.72 0.24 -3.83
N LEU A 53 10.58 0.58 -3.19
CA LEU A 53 9.57 -0.39 -2.77
C LEU A 53 8.93 -1.12 -3.95
N ARG A 54 8.61 -0.40 -5.04
CA ARG A 54 8.10 -1.02 -6.27
C ARG A 54 9.13 -1.97 -6.87
N ASP A 55 10.36 -1.50 -7.01
CA ASP A 55 11.43 -2.26 -7.64
C ASP A 55 11.74 -3.52 -6.80
N PHE A 56 11.80 -3.39 -5.46
CA PHE A 56 11.91 -4.51 -4.52
C PHE A 56 10.73 -5.49 -4.59
N HIS A 57 9.50 -4.98 -4.70
CA HIS A 57 8.31 -5.83 -4.86
C HIS A 57 8.38 -6.65 -6.14
N ASN A 58 8.79 -6.02 -7.25
CA ASN A 58 8.99 -6.68 -8.53
C ASN A 58 10.09 -7.75 -8.44
N GLU A 59 11.22 -7.45 -7.79
CA GLU A 59 12.28 -8.44 -7.55
C GLU A 59 11.79 -9.64 -6.72
N CYS A 60 10.89 -9.42 -5.75
CA CYS A 60 10.38 -10.49 -4.89
C CYS A 60 9.26 -11.32 -5.53
N THR A 61 8.44 -10.73 -6.41
CA THR A 61 7.20 -11.36 -6.89
C THR A 61 7.14 -11.53 -8.41
N GLY A 62 8.02 -10.88 -9.15
CA GLY A 62 7.95 -10.76 -10.62
C GLY A 62 6.84 -9.84 -11.12
N GLU A 63 6.10 -9.15 -10.23
CA GLU A 63 5.01 -8.26 -10.61
C GLU A 63 5.46 -6.80 -10.69
N TRP A 64 5.29 -6.22 -11.88
CA TRP A 64 5.49 -4.79 -12.07
C TRP A 64 4.25 -4.00 -11.69
N LEU A 65 4.36 -3.23 -10.60
CA LEU A 65 3.28 -2.36 -10.14
C LEU A 65 3.41 -0.93 -10.68
N GLU A 66 2.28 -0.32 -11.03
CA GLU A 66 2.23 1.10 -11.38
C GLU A 66 2.65 1.99 -10.20
N ILE A 67 3.46 3.02 -10.48
CA ILE A 67 4.02 3.89 -9.43
C ILE A 67 2.93 4.68 -8.70
N SER A 68 1.84 5.03 -9.40
CA SER A 68 0.66 5.70 -8.83
C SER A 68 -0.08 4.80 -7.84
N SER A 69 -0.19 3.50 -8.15
CA SER A 69 -0.78 2.47 -7.29
C SER A 69 0.06 2.29 -6.02
N VAL A 70 1.39 2.24 -6.17
CA VAL A 70 2.31 2.16 -5.03
C VAL A 70 2.20 3.41 -4.15
N ALA A 71 2.21 4.60 -4.76
CA ALA A 71 2.08 5.86 -4.02
C ALA A 71 0.75 5.96 -3.25
N SER A 72 -0.36 5.60 -3.89
CA SER A 72 -1.69 5.60 -3.27
C SER A 72 -1.77 4.63 -2.10
N THR A 73 -1.22 3.43 -2.26
CA THR A 73 -1.19 2.41 -1.20
C THR A 73 -0.27 2.80 -0.05
N VAL A 74 0.90 3.37 -0.33
CA VAL A 74 1.81 3.90 0.69
C VAL A 74 1.14 5.01 1.49
N ASN A 75 0.45 5.95 0.84
CA ASN A 75 -0.30 6.99 1.53
C ASN A 75 -1.39 6.40 2.44
N ALA A 76 -2.10 5.35 1.98
CA ALA A 76 -3.07 4.65 2.81
C ALA A 76 -2.42 3.94 4.02
N LEU A 77 -1.25 3.33 3.85
CA LEU A 77 -0.49 2.71 4.94
C LEU A 77 0.00 3.74 5.97
N VAL A 78 0.41 4.94 5.51
CA VAL A 78 0.82 6.06 6.37
C VAL A 78 -0.39 6.57 7.16
N ALA A 79 -1.53 6.79 6.49
CA ALA A 79 -2.77 7.20 7.14
C ALA A 79 -3.24 6.18 8.19
N ALA A 80 -3.06 4.89 7.91
CA ALA A 80 -3.33 3.80 8.84
C ALA A 80 -2.26 3.61 9.94
N LYS A 81 -1.23 4.47 9.99
CA LYS A 81 -0.10 4.42 10.95
C LYS A 81 0.67 3.09 10.97
N ARG A 82 0.60 2.30 9.88
CA ARG A 82 1.34 1.04 9.73
C ARG A 82 2.77 1.24 9.24
N VAL A 83 2.97 2.29 8.46
CA VAL A 83 4.28 2.74 7.99
C VAL A 83 4.43 4.21 8.32
N GLU A 84 5.67 4.68 8.39
CA GLU A 84 5.96 6.09 8.62
C GLU A 84 6.93 6.63 7.57
N GLU A 85 6.68 7.88 7.16
CA GLU A 85 7.63 8.63 6.36
C GLU A 85 8.82 9.01 7.25
N VAL A 86 10.02 8.69 6.79
CA VAL A 86 11.27 9.13 7.41
C VAL A 86 11.81 10.38 6.71
N GLU A 87 12.83 10.98 7.30
CA GLU A 87 13.49 12.17 6.77
C GLU A 87 13.84 12.00 5.28
N ALA A 88 13.55 13.04 4.51
CA ALA A 88 13.79 13.03 3.08
C ALA A 88 15.30 12.93 2.83
N ARG A 89 15.71 12.00 1.97
CA ARG A 89 17.11 11.84 1.56
C ARG A 89 17.25 12.08 0.07
N ALA A 90 18.43 12.52 -0.36
CA ALA A 90 18.76 12.57 -1.77
C ALA A 90 18.77 11.14 -2.34
N CYS A 91 18.16 10.95 -3.51
CA CYS A 91 18.33 9.73 -4.28
C CYS A 91 19.82 9.51 -4.56
N SER A 92 20.28 8.28 -4.39
CA SER A 92 21.66 7.88 -4.75
C SER A 92 21.91 8.00 -6.26
N LEU A 93 20.85 8.02 -7.08
CA LEU A 93 20.94 8.17 -8.53
C LEU A 93 20.83 9.65 -8.95
N PRO A 94 21.69 10.13 -9.86
CA PRO A 94 21.52 11.43 -10.52
C PRO A 94 20.15 11.51 -11.21
N PRO A 95 19.43 12.66 -11.17
CA PRO A 95 19.85 13.96 -10.67
C PRO A 95 19.58 14.20 -9.17
N HIS A 96 19.83 13.24 -8.28
CA HIS A 96 19.78 13.37 -6.81
C HIS A 96 18.49 14.01 -6.28
N ARG A 97 17.35 13.61 -6.85
CA ARG A 97 16.04 14.10 -6.41
C ARG A 97 15.80 13.73 -4.95
N LEU A 98 15.19 14.64 -4.20
CA LEU A 98 14.73 14.33 -2.84
C LEU A 98 13.65 13.25 -2.90
N VAL A 99 13.89 12.15 -2.19
CA VAL A 99 12.89 11.11 -1.96
C VAL A 99 12.49 11.09 -0.50
N LYS A 100 11.22 10.78 -0.27
CA LYS A 100 10.67 10.51 1.07
C LYS A 100 10.60 9.00 1.25
N PRO A 101 11.56 8.38 1.94
CA PRO A 101 11.50 6.96 2.21
C PRO A 101 10.41 6.68 3.24
N VAL A 102 9.86 5.47 3.18
CA VAL A 102 8.93 4.95 4.18
C VAL A 102 9.55 3.73 4.83
N ARG A 103 9.27 3.57 6.12
CA ARG A 103 9.63 2.37 6.87
C ARG A 103 8.42 1.75 7.53
N CYS A 104 8.44 0.42 7.67
CA CYS A 104 7.51 -0.25 8.56
C CYS A 104 7.71 0.32 9.96
N ARG A 105 6.61 0.71 10.63
CA ARG A 105 6.63 0.77 12.08
C ARG A 105 6.71 -0.67 12.55
N LEU A 106 7.92 -1.20 12.73
CA LEU A 106 8.07 -2.22 13.75
C LEU A 106 7.63 -1.50 15.03
N GLN A 107 6.50 -1.89 15.61
CA GLN A 107 6.37 -1.77 17.04
C GLN A 107 7.64 -2.44 17.55
N GLN A 108 8.61 -1.64 18.00
CA GLN A 108 9.61 -2.13 18.92
C GLN A 108 8.75 -2.67 20.06
N ALA A 109 8.52 -3.98 20.05
CA ALA A 109 8.28 -4.71 21.27
C ALA A 109 9.56 -4.48 22.05
N THR A 110 9.58 -3.36 22.77
CA THR A 110 10.46 -3.19 23.92
C THR A 110 10.01 -4.30 24.85
N LEU A 111 10.63 -5.46 24.69
CA LEU A 111 10.71 -6.45 25.75
C LEU A 111 11.60 -5.76 26.79
N THR A 112 10.96 -4.99 27.66
CA THR A 112 11.58 -4.55 28.90
C THR A 112 11.55 -5.79 29.79
N ASP A 113 12.72 -6.39 29.98
CA ASP A 113 13.01 -7.33 31.07
C ASP A 113 12.93 -6.58 32.41
#